data_AF-A0A1T4JNL0-F1
#
_entry.id   AF-A0A1T4JNL0-F1
#
_cell.length_a   1.000
_cell.length_b   1.000
_cell.length_c   1.000
_cell.angle_alpha   90.00
_cell.angle_beta   90.00
_cell.angle_gamma   90.00
#
_symmetry.space_group_name_H-M   'P 1'
#
loop_
_entity.id
_entity.type
_entity.pdbx_description
1 polymer ?
#
loop_
_entity_poly.entity_id
_entity_poly.type
_entity_poly.pdbx_seq_one_letter_code
_entity_poly.pdbx_strand_id
1 'polypeptide(L)'
;MKEFFVVIKNENGDSISEAIMVALCEIPHIGDYVVIDDENNITKNDQTSYLNFVCLLHLPESETSGFRFKVVGRNFFRKNGEASVCLELQHEPELTN
;
A
#
# COMPACT_ATOMS: atom_id res chain seq x y z
N MET A 1 -5.57 -14.45 -4.79
CA MET A 1 -5.56 -13.09 -4.24
C MET A 1 -6.05 -13.11 -2.80
N LYS A 2 -5.42 -12.33 -1.93
CA LYS A 2 -5.79 -12.10 -0.54
C LYS A 2 -5.88 -10.59 -0.32
N GLU A 3 -6.86 -10.17 0.45
CA GLU A 3 -7.14 -8.75 0.71
C GLU A 3 -6.43 -8.31 1.99
N PHE A 4 -5.75 -7.16 1.94
CA PHE A 4 -4.96 -6.61 3.03
C PHE A 4 -5.28 -5.14 3.21
N PHE A 5 -5.33 -4.70 4.47
CA PHE A 5 -5.29 -3.27 4.73
C PHE A 5 -3.86 -2.78 4.53
N VAL A 6 -3.69 -1.66 3.87
CA VAL A 6 -2.42 -0.94 3.76
C VAL A 6 -2.55 0.43 4.39
N VAL A 7 -1.49 0.84 5.08
CA VAL A 7 -1.29 2.21 5.52
C VAL A 7 -0.05 2.72 4.81
N ILE A 8 -0.19 3.86 4.14
CA ILE A 8 0.88 4.45 3.36
C ILE A 8 1.66 5.43 4.23
N LYS A 9 2.98 5.39 4.12
CA LYS A 9 3.90 6.36 4.68
C LYS A 9 4.64 7.08 3.56
N ASN A 10 4.86 8.38 3.72
CA ASN A 10 5.73 9.13 2.81
C ASN A 10 7.20 8.70 2.99
N GLU A 11 8.11 9.28 2.20
CA GLU A 11 9.55 9.01 2.27
C GLU A 11 10.18 9.27 3.66
N ASN A 12 9.59 10.18 4.45
CA ASN A 12 10.03 10.53 5.80
C ASN A 12 9.48 9.58 6.88
N GLY A 13 8.59 8.65 6.51
CA GLY A 13 7.95 7.72 7.43
C GLY A 13 6.67 8.25 8.08
N ASP A 14 6.19 9.43 7.68
CA ASP A 14 4.93 9.99 8.18
C ASP A 14 3.74 9.26 7.55
N SER A 15 2.78 8.86 8.37
CA SER A 15 1.59 8.16 7.90
C SER A 15 0.62 9.10 7.19
N ILE A 16 0.18 8.69 6.01
CA ILE A 16 -1.03 9.21 5.36
C ILE A 16 -2.23 8.63 6.11
N SER A 17 -3.19 9.46 6.50
CA SER A 17 -4.29 9.10 7.40
C SER A 17 -5.40 8.30 6.72
N GLU A 18 -5.05 7.25 5.99
CA GLU A 18 -5.98 6.36 5.31
C GLU A 18 -5.52 4.90 5.40
N ALA A 19 -6.47 4.02 5.73
CA ALA A 19 -6.28 2.57 5.65
C ALA A 19 -7.08 2.06 4.47
N ILE A 20 -6.39 1.51 3.47
CA ILE A 20 -6.98 1.15 2.17
C ILE A 20 -6.90 -0.36 1.99
N MET A 21 -7.96 -0.99 1.47
CA MET A 21 -7.95 -2.42 1.20
C MET A 21 -7.38 -2.69 -0.19
N VAL A 22 -6.35 -3.53 -0.31
CA VAL A 22 -5.79 -3.95 -1.61
C VAL A 22 -5.68 -5.47 -1.71
N ALA A 23 -5.79 -5.99 -2.92
CA ALA A 23 -5.62 -7.41 -3.19
C ALA A 23 -4.18 -7.71 -3.63
N LEU A 24 -3.47 -8.57 -2.89
CA LEU A 24 -2.14 -9.07 -3.26
C LEU A 24 -2.17 -10.59 -3.45
N CYS A 25 -1.22 -11.14 -4.23
CA CYS A 25 -1.09 -12.59 -4.39
C CYS A 25 -0.78 -13.29 -3.07
N GLU A 26 0.14 -12.71 -2.30
CA GLU A 26 0.64 -13.22 -1.03
C GLU A 26 0.89 -12.08 -0.03
N ILE A 27 1.17 -12.45 1.22
CA ILE A 27 1.53 -11.47 2.25
C ILE A 27 3.01 -11.13 2.07
N PRO A 28 3.38 -9.90 1.67
CA PRO A 28 4.80 -9.54 1.59
C PRO A 28 5.46 -9.57 2.97
N HIS A 29 6.76 -9.84 2.98
CA HIS A 29 7.61 -9.78 4.16
C HIS A 29 8.09 -8.34 4.40
N ILE A 30 8.52 -8.05 5.62
CA ILE A 30 9.19 -6.77 5.91
C ILE A 30 10.48 -6.72 5.11
N GLY A 31 10.69 -5.63 4.37
CA GLY A 31 11.81 -5.44 3.45
C GLY A 31 11.46 -5.74 1.98
N ASP A 32 10.35 -6.44 1.71
CA ASP A 32 9.88 -6.66 0.35
C ASP A 32 9.38 -5.34 -0.27
N TYR A 33 9.40 -5.30 -1.59
CA TYR A 33 8.89 -4.19 -2.37
C TYR A 33 7.53 -4.54 -2.99
N VAL A 34 6.59 -3.61 -2.89
CA VAL A 34 5.28 -3.66 -3.53
C VAL A 34 5.23 -2.53 -4.54
N VAL A 35 4.96 -2.87 -5.80
CA VAL A 35 4.71 -1.90 -6.86
C VAL A 35 3.21 -1.86 -7.09
N ILE A 36 2.65 -0.66 -7.09
CA ILE A 36 1.21 -0.43 -7.24
C ILE A 36 1.03 0.37 -8.51
N ASP A 37 0.47 -0.30 -9.52
CA ASP A 37 0.09 0.30 -10.79
C ASP A 37 -1.43 0.45 -10.85
N ASP A 38 -1.93 1.37 -11.68
CA ASP A 38 -3.37 1.60 -11.88
C ASP A 38 -3.98 0.49 -12.75
N GLU A 39 -3.96 -0.74 -12.24
CA GLU A 39 -4.65 -1.87 -12.85
C GLU A 39 -6.11 -1.94 -12.40
N ASN A 40 -6.95 -2.59 -13.21
CA ASN A 40 -8.34 -2.85 -12.86
C ASN A 40 -8.42 -3.61 -11.53
N ASN A 41 -9.33 -3.17 -10.64
CA ASN A 41 -9.63 -3.89 -9.40
C ASN A 41 -9.83 -5.40 -9.66
N ILE A 42 -9.04 -6.21 -8.98
CA ILE A 42 -8.99 -7.66 -9.22
C ILE A 42 -10.03 -8.39 -8.35
N THR A 43 -10.47 -7.78 -7.25
CA THR A 43 -11.55 -8.29 -6.38
C THR A 43 -12.58 -7.19 -6.06
N LYS A 44 -13.70 -7.59 -5.43
CA LYS A 44 -14.80 -6.67 -5.09
C LYS A 44 -14.39 -5.58 -4.08
N ASN A 45 -13.46 -5.90 -3.18
CA ASN A 45 -13.02 -4.98 -2.13
C ASN A 45 -11.62 -4.40 -2.41
N ASP A 46 -11.05 -4.71 -3.57
CA ASP A 46 -9.78 -4.17 -3.99
C ASP A 46 -9.94 -2.68 -4.34
N GLN A 47 -9.22 -1.83 -3.62
CA GLN A 47 -9.26 -0.38 -3.76
C GLN A 47 -7.96 0.15 -4.35
N THR A 48 -7.25 -0.66 -5.14
CA THR A 48 -5.96 -0.30 -5.76
C THR A 48 -6.04 1.02 -6.54
N SER A 49 -7.09 1.26 -7.35
CA SER A 49 -7.26 2.55 -8.03
C SER A 49 -7.44 3.74 -7.08
N TYR A 50 -8.10 3.55 -5.93
CA TYR A 50 -8.24 4.60 -4.92
C TYR A 50 -6.92 4.85 -4.18
N LEU A 51 -6.16 3.79 -3.91
CA LEU A 51 -4.80 3.92 -3.38
C LEU A 51 -3.91 4.73 -4.33
N ASN A 52 -3.95 4.44 -5.64
CA ASN A 52 -3.21 5.21 -6.64
C ASN A 52 -3.59 6.70 -6.59
N PHE A 53 -4.88 7.03 -6.50
CA PHE A 53 -5.36 8.39 -6.34
C PHE A 53 -4.84 9.08 -5.06
N VAL A 54 -4.88 8.40 -3.91
CA VAL A 54 -4.34 8.91 -2.64
C VAL A 54 -2.84 9.18 -2.76
N CYS A 55 -2.10 8.30 -3.43
CA CYS A 55 -0.67 8.48 -3.66
C CYS A 55 -0.39 9.73 -4.52
N LEU A 56 -1.13 9.94 -5.61
CA LEU A 56 -1.03 11.14 -6.44
C LEU A 56 -1.34 12.45 -5.68
N LEU A 57 -2.20 12.41 -4.66
CA LEU A 57 -2.56 13.58 -3.86
C LEU A 57 -1.52 13.93 -2.78
N HIS A 58 -0.84 12.93 -2.23
CA HIS A 58 -0.07 13.07 -1.00
C HIS A 58 1.44 12.82 -1.14
N LEU A 59 1.87 12.17 -2.22
CA LEU A 59 3.28 11.89 -2.50
C LEU A 59 3.84 12.90 -3.53
N PRO A 60 5.17 13.09 -3.59
CA PRO A 60 5.80 14.08 -4.46
C PRO A 60 5.41 13.91 -5.95
N GLU A 61 5.27 15.02 -6.67
CA GLU A 61 4.71 15.12 -8.04
C GLU A 61 5.55 14.46 -9.16
N SER A 62 6.53 13.60 -8.88
CA SER A 62 7.45 13.08 -9.90
C SER A 62 6.97 11.84 -10.66
N GLU A 63 5.98 11.09 -10.14
CA GLU A 63 5.52 9.84 -10.76
C GLU A 63 4.07 9.98 -11.26
N THR A 64 3.89 10.00 -12.58
CA THR A 64 2.55 10.09 -13.22
C THR A 64 1.77 8.77 -13.21
N SER A 65 2.42 7.66 -12.83
CA SER A 65 1.83 6.33 -12.72
C SER A 65 2.84 5.34 -12.13
N GLY A 66 2.39 4.47 -11.23
CA GLY A 66 3.21 3.39 -10.67
C GLY A 66 4.00 3.85 -9.45
N PHE A 67 3.54 3.50 -8.26
CA PHE A 67 4.22 3.83 -7.01
C PHE A 67 4.93 2.60 -6.44
N ARG A 68 6.19 2.78 -6.03
CA ARG A 68 6.95 1.75 -5.33
C ARG A 68 6.95 2.00 -3.82
N PHE A 69 6.70 0.94 -3.07
CA PHE A 69 6.72 0.95 -1.62
C PHE A 69 7.58 -0.17 -1.07
N LYS A 70 8.25 0.13 0.03
CA LYS A 70 8.88 -0.87 0.88
C LYS A 70 7.95 -1.26 2.01
N VAL A 71 7.81 -2.55 2.26
CA VAL A 71 7.07 -3.05 3.43
C VAL A 71 7.93 -2.83 4.67
N VAL A 72 7.53 -1.90 5.54
CA VAL A 72 8.29 -1.54 6.75
C VAL A 72 7.68 -2.08 8.02
N GLY A 73 6.44 -2.55 7.96
CA GLY A 73 5.72 -3.09 9.12
C GLY A 73 4.59 -4.02 8.72
N ARG A 74 4.23 -4.91 9.66
CA ARG A 74 3.05 -5.77 9.56
C ARG A 74 2.38 -5.88 10.92
N ASN A 75 1.15 -5.40 10.99
CA ASN A 75 0.35 -5.44 12.20
C ASN A 75 -0.77 -6.47 12.02
N PHE A 76 -0.88 -7.38 12.97
CA PHE A 76 -1.97 -8.35 13.03
C PHE A 76 -2.98 -7.83 14.03
N PHE A 77 -4.22 -7.66 13.60
CA PHE A 77 -5.28 -7.20 14.47
C PHE A 77 -6.45 -8.17 14.44
N ARG A 78 -7.09 -8.30 15.60
CA ARG A 78 -8.30 -9.08 15.78
C ARG A 78 -9.36 -8.20 16.41
N LYS A 79 -10.48 -8.01 15.74
CA LYS A 79 -11.60 -7.20 16.23
C LYS A 79 -12.90 -7.86 15.81
N ASN A 80 -13.87 -7.93 16.72
CA ASN A 80 -15.21 -8.48 16.45
C ASN A 80 -15.20 -9.92 15.87
N GLY A 81 -14.23 -10.74 16.25
CA GLY A 81 -14.11 -12.12 15.74
C GLY A 81 -13.38 -12.25 14.41
N GLU A 82 -13.10 -11.14 13.72
CA GLU A 82 -12.34 -11.13 12.46
C GLU A 82 -10.85 -10.85 12.73
N ALA A 83 -10.00 -11.55 11.99
CA ALA A 83 -8.56 -11.35 12.00
C ALA A 83 -8.12 -10.78 10.66
N SER A 84 -7.26 -9.77 10.71
CA SER A 84 -6.79 -9.07 9.52
C SER A 84 -5.32 -8.67 9.69
N VAL A 85 -4.67 -8.46 8.55
CA VAL A 85 -3.28 -7.99 8.48
C VAL A 85 -3.30 -6.59 7.89
N CYS A 86 -2.61 -5.67 8.56
CA CYS A 86 -2.32 -4.33 8.07
C CYS A 86 -0.84 -4.27 7.72
N LEU A 87 -0.56 -3.91 6.47
CA LEU A 87 0.80 -3.68 5.98
C LEU A 87 1.11 -2.18 6.09
N GLU A 88 2.29 -1.86 6.59
CA GLU A 88 2.81 -0.51 6.54
C GLU A 88 3.74 -0.41 5.34
N LEU A 89 3.37 0.44 4.37
CA LEU A 89 4.06 0.62 3.11
C LEU A 89 4.69 2.01 3.10
N GLN A 90 6.02 2.08 3.09
CA GLN A 90 6.74 3.34 2.99
C GLN A 90 7.09 3.60 1.53
N HIS A 91 6.70 4.76 1.01
CA HIS A 91 7.09 5.18 -0.31
C HIS A 91 8.62 5.30 -0.38
N GLU A 92 9.20 4.58 -1.33
CA GLU A 92 10.59 4.76 -1.72
C GLU A 92 10.56 5.22 -3.19
N PRO A 93 10.70 6.54 -3.47
CA PRO A 93 10.87 6.98 -4.85
C PRO A 93 12.06 6.23 -5.42
N GLU A 94 11.97 5.77 -6.68
CA GLU A 94 13.11 5.08 -7.28
C GLU A 94 14.38 5.92 -7.12
N LEU A 95 15.50 5.27 -6.78
CA LEU A 95 16.81 5.87 -6.94
C LEU A 95 16.93 6.21 -8.42
N THR A 96 16.71 7.48 -8.75
CA THR A 96 17.12 8.05 -10.02
C THR A 96 18.63 7.86 -10.09
N ASN A 97 19.06 6.81 -10.81
CA ASN A 97 20.45 6.59 -11.15
C ASN A 97 20.93 7.68 -12.11
#